data_AF-I0S6Y0-F1
#
_entry.id   AF-I0S6Y0-F1
#
_cell.length_a   1.000
_cell.length_b   1.000
_cell.length_c   1.000
_cell.angle_alpha   90.00
_cell.angle_beta   90.00
_cell.angle_gamma   90.00
#
_symmetry.space_group_name_H-M   'P 1'
#
loop_
_entity.id
_entity.type
_entity.pdbx_description
1 polymer ?
#
loop_
_entity_poly.entity_id
_entity_poly.type
_entity_poly.pdbx_seq_one_letter_code
_entity_poly.pdbx_strand_id
1 'polypeptide(L)'
;MHAPFYSRAIPVHQIATITCGPDDGMNHGLLNWFVTGLATSPDGLRINNGGQAHIDMSTTEGLRSVVVVDDLSQTEQLICAVRTTCSR
;
A
#
# COMPACT_ATOMS: atom_id res chain seq x y z
N MET A 1 5.10 17.01 18.61
CA MET A 1 3.87 16.85 17.81
C MET A 1 3.80 15.36 17.44
N HIS A 2 3.08 14.55 18.21
CA HIS A 2 2.91 13.13 17.89
C HIS A 2 1.78 13.03 16.87
N ALA A 3 2.12 12.95 15.58
CA ALA A 3 1.14 12.51 14.60
C ALA A 3 0.70 11.10 15.01
N PRO A 4 -0.61 10.82 15.17
CA PRO A 4 -1.05 9.47 15.45
C PRO A 4 -0.62 8.60 14.27
N PHE A 5 0.22 7.59 14.52
CA PHE A 5 0.59 6.61 13.53
C PHE A 5 -0.71 5.95 13.01
N TYR A 6 -1.18 6.40 11.86
CA TYR A 6 -2.27 5.73 11.16
C TYR A 6 -1.81 4.32 10.85
N SER A 7 -2.46 3.37 11.49
CA SER A 7 -2.30 1.95 11.22
C SER A 7 -3.65 1.41 10.76
N ARG A 8 -3.61 0.61 9.71
CA ARG A 8 -4.76 -0.12 9.21
C ARG A 8 -4.34 -1.55 8.96
N ALA A 9 -5.04 -2.50 9.57
CA ALA A 9 -4.90 -3.90 9.22
C ALA A 9 -5.87 -4.23 8.07
N ILE A 10 -5.36 -4.89 7.03
CA ILE A 10 -6.17 -5.49 5.97
C ILE A 10 -6.00 -7.01 6.09
N PRO A 11 -7.07 -7.76 6.42
CA PRO A 11 -7.02 -9.22 6.42
C PRO A 11 -6.60 -9.75 5.05
N VAL A 12 -5.68 -10.71 5.03
CA VAL A 12 -5.11 -11.25 3.78
C VAL A 12 -6.18 -11.82 2.83
N HIS A 13 -7.23 -12.44 3.36
CA HIS A 13 -8.34 -12.98 2.56
C HIS A 13 -9.19 -11.91 1.87
N GLN A 14 -9.07 -10.64 2.26
CA GLN A 14 -9.72 -9.50 1.61
C GLN A 14 -8.89 -8.92 0.47
N ILE A 15 -7.66 -9.37 0.27
CA ILE A 15 -6.78 -8.90 -0.81
C ILE A 15 -7.22 -9.56 -2.12
N ALA A 16 -7.77 -8.77 -3.03
CA ALA A 16 -8.19 -9.24 -4.35
C ALA A 16 -7.02 -9.26 -5.34
N THR A 17 -6.19 -8.23 -5.34
CA THR A 17 -4.98 -8.15 -6.18
C THR A 17 -3.81 -7.59 -5.40
N ILE A 18 -2.60 -8.08 -5.73
CA ILE A 18 -1.35 -7.53 -5.25
C ILE A 18 -0.28 -7.62 -6.35
N THR A 19 0.31 -6.48 -6.69
CA THR A 19 1.36 -6.34 -7.72
C THR A 19 2.46 -5.41 -7.23
N CYS A 20 3.61 -5.42 -7.89
CA CYS A 20 4.74 -4.54 -7.56
C CYS A 20 5.36 -3.92 -8.81
N GLY A 21 6.08 -2.82 -8.60
CA GLY A 21 6.81 -2.13 -9.64
C GLY A 21 7.86 -1.17 -9.09
N PRO A 22 8.72 -0.61 -9.96
CA PRO A 22 9.63 0.46 -9.58
C PRO A 22 8.85 1.73 -9.24
N ASP A 23 9.40 2.55 -8.34
CA ASP A 23 8.86 3.84 -7.95
C ASP A 23 9.99 4.88 -8.04
N ASP A 24 9.68 6.12 -8.42
CA ASP A 24 10.67 7.19 -8.51
C ASP A 24 10.83 7.96 -7.19
N GLY A 25 10.15 7.50 -6.13
CA GLY A 25 10.17 8.11 -4.80
C GLY A 25 9.39 9.43 -4.75
N MET A 26 8.89 9.91 -5.89
CA MET A 26 8.20 11.17 -5.99
C MET A 26 6.74 11.00 -5.55
N ASN A 27 6.21 12.06 -4.94
CA ASN A 27 4.80 12.14 -4.63
C ASN A 27 4.06 12.70 -5.84
N HIS A 28 3.61 11.82 -6.73
CA HIS A 28 2.92 12.16 -7.99
C HIS A 28 1.50 12.73 -7.81
N GLY A 29 1.22 13.33 -6.66
CA GLY A 29 -0.09 13.90 -6.34
C GLY A 29 -1.04 12.84 -5.78
N LEU A 30 -0.79 12.41 -4.54
CA LEU A 30 -1.80 11.81 -3.67
C LEU A 30 -1.64 12.49 -2.31
N LEU A 31 -2.74 12.92 -1.71
CA LEU A 31 -2.78 13.77 -0.52
C LEU A 31 -1.99 13.11 0.64
N ASN A 32 -0.74 13.51 0.84
CA ASN A 32 0.09 13.03 1.95
C ASN A 32 -0.19 13.88 3.19
N TRP A 33 -1.31 13.65 3.85
CA TRP A 33 -1.40 13.92 5.28
C TRP A 33 -2.48 13.07 5.94
N PHE A 34 -2.23 12.70 7.20
CA PHE A 34 -3.05 11.77 7.98
C PHE A 34 -4.56 12.08 7.90
N VAL A 35 -5.31 11.12 7.37
CA VAL A 35 -6.69 10.81 7.77
C VAL A 35 -7.69 11.96 7.63
N THR A 36 -8.22 12.23 6.43
CA THR A 36 -9.58 12.79 6.29
C THR A 36 -10.30 12.42 4.98
N GLY A 37 -9.57 12.06 3.92
CA GLY A 37 -10.17 11.86 2.58
C GLY A 37 -10.31 10.41 2.09
N LEU A 38 -9.86 9.39 2.83
CA LEU A 38 -9.76 8.03 2.28
C LEU A 38 -11.11 7.45 1.83
N ALA A 39 -12.18 7.72 2.58
CA ALA A 39 -13.52 7.22 2.24
C ALA A 39 -14.05 7.79 0.91
N THR A 40 -13.49 8.89 0.42
CA THR A 40 -13.96 9.62 -0.76
C THR A 40 -12.87 9.82 -1.82
N SER A 41 -11.65 9.34 -1.60
CA SER A 41 -10.52 9.48 -2.54
C SER A 41 -10.70 8.47 -3.68
N PRO A 42 -10.92 8.90 -4.93
CA PRO A 42 -11.02 7.98 -6.07
C PRO A 42 -9.70 7.25 -6.33
N ASP A 43 -8.58 7.84 -5.93
CA ASP A 43 -7.24 7.31 -6.15
C ASP A 43 -6.73 6.43 -4.99
N GLY A 44 -7.53 6.28 -3.93
CA GLY A 44 -7.21 5.43 -2.78
C GLY A 44 -6.16 6.03 -1.84
N LEU A 45 -5.37 5.16 -1.22
CA LEU A 45 -4.31 5.50 -0.26
C LEU A 45 -2.94 5.30 -0.87
N ARG A 46 -2.05 6.29 -0.82
CA ARG A 46 -0.60 6.08 -1.04
C ARG A 46 0.15 6.36 0.25
N ILE A 47 0.93 5.39 0.70
CA ILE A 47 1.85 5.51 1.83
C ILE A 47 3.25 5.61 1.23
N ASN A 48 3.78 6.82 1.14
CA ASN A 48 5.13 7.04 0.64
C ASN A 48 6.13 7.03 1.80
N ASN A 49 6.97 5.98 1.87
CA ASN A 49 8.05 5.87 2.86
C ASN A 49 9.43 6.29 2.33
N GLY A 50 9.51 6.90 1.14
CA GLY A 50 10.77 7.41 0.57
C GLY A 50 11.65 6.35 -0.09
N GLY A 51 11.06 5.32 -0.69
CA GLY A 51 11.77 4.25 -1.39
C GLY A 51 11.68 4.33 -2.92
N GLN A 52 12.21 3.31 -3.60
CA GLN A 52 12.34 3.23 -5.07
C GLN A 52 11.54 2.07 -5.70
N ALA A 53 10.63 1.47 -4.93
CA ALA A 53 9.68 0.48 -5.40
C ALA A 53 8.34 0.65 -4.71
N HIS A 54 7.28 0.06 -5.25
CA HIS A 54 5.96 0.10 -4.65
C HIS A 54 5.21 -1.23 -4.77
N ILE A 55 4.23 -1.40 -3.90
CA ILE A 55 3.20 -2.44 -3.96
C ILE A 55 1.86 -1.77 -4.22
N ASP A 56 1.16 -2.22 -5.26
CA ASP A 56 -0.25 -1.93 -5.49
C ASP A 56 -1.09 -3.06 -4.92
N MET A 57 -2.08 -2.70 -4.11
CA MET A 57 -3.02 -3.62 -3.50
C MET A 57 -4.44 -3.14 -3.74
N SER A 58 -5.33 -4.06 -4.11
CA SER A 58 -6.77 -3.84 -4.05
C SER A 58 -7.45 -4.87 -3.15
N THR A 59 -8.47 -4.42 -2.42
CA THR A 59 -9.33 -5.30 -1.64
C THR A 59 -10.58 -5.68 -2.41
N THR A 60 -11.26 -6.75 -1.99
CA THR A 60 -12.55 -7.19 -2.55
C THR A 60 -13.65 -6.13 -2.43
N GLU A 61 -13.53 -5.20 -1.47
CA GLU A 61 -14.46 -4.08 -1.28
C GLU A 61 -14.08 -2.83 -2.09
N GLY A 62 -13.04 -2.91 -2.92
CA GLY A 62 -12.64 -1.84 -3.83
C GLY A 62 -11.67 -0.81 -3.25
N LEU A 63 -11.24 -0.94 -1.98
CA LEU A 63 -10.15 -0.11 -1.45
C LEU A 63 -8.86 -0.37 -2.25
N ARG A 64 -8.24 0.71 -2.72
CA ARG A 64 -6.92 0.70 -3.39
C ARG A 64 -5.86 1.29 -2.48
N SER A 65 -4.69 0.66 -2.43
CA SER A 65 -3.58 1.11 -1.62
C SER A 65 -2.26 0.90 -2.35
N VAL A 66 -1.43 1.94 -2.32
CA VAL A 66 -0.06 1.92 -2.84
C VAL A 66 0.88 2.13 -1.66
N VAL A 67 1.85 1.24 -1.48
CA VAL A 67 2.87 1.38 -0.44
C VAL A 67 4.22 1.47 -1.12
N VAL A 68 4.90 2.60 -0.97
CA VAL A 68 6.28 2.77 -1.43
C VAL A 68 7.19 2.12 -0.40
N VAL A 69 8.09 1.29 -0.89
CA VAL A 69 9.03 0.48 -0.11
C VAL A 69 10.44 0.67 -0.66
N ASP A 70 11.44 0.21 0.09
CA ASP A 70 12.85 0.54 -0.14
C ASP A 70 13.31 0.06 -1.52
N ASP A 71 13.02 -1.17 -1.91
CA ASP A 71 13.43 -1.73 -3.21
C ASP A 71 12.54 -2.87 -3.72
N LEU A 72 12.80 -3.31 -4.95
CA LEU A 72 12.05 -4.39 -5.59
C LEU A 72 12.16 -5.72 -4.83
N SER A 73 13.31 -6.02 -4.20
CA SER A 73 13.45 -7.26 -3.42
C SER A 73 12.49 -7.28 -2.23
N GLN A 74 12.31 -6.13 -1.57
CA GLN A 74 11.32 -5.99 -0.51
C GLN A 74 9.89 -6.19 -1.02
N THR A 75 9.55 -5.69 -2.22
CA THR A 75 8.23 -5.93 -2.81
C THR A 75 7.95 -7.41 -3.06
N GLU A 76 8.95 -8.15 -3.57
CA GLU A 76 8.83 -9.58 -3.87
C GLU A 76 8.63 -10.40 -2.59
N GLN A 77 9.38 -10.07 -1.54
CA GLN A 77 9.23 -10.70 -0.22
C GLN A 77 7.83 -10.50 0.35
N LEU A 78 7.29 -9.29 0.26
CA LEU A 78 5.95 -8.96 0.75
C LEU A 78 4.85 -9.67 -0.06
N ILE A 79 4.96 -9.70 -1.40
CA ILE A 79 4.04 -10.45 -2.25
C ILE A 79 4.07 -11.95 -1.93
N CYS A 80 5.26 -12.52 -1.76
CA CYS A 80 5.43 -13.92 -1.39
C CYS A 80 4.75 -14.21 -0.04
N ALA A 81 5.00 -13.37 0.97
CA ALA A 81 4.40 -13.51 2.30
C ALA A 81 2.86 -13.48 2.26
N VAL A 82 2.26 -12.56 1.49
CA VAL A 82 0.81 -12.49 1.30
C VAL A 82 0.28 -13.76 0.66
N ARG A 83 0.90 -14.24 -0.43
CA ARG A 83 0.48 -15.45 -1.16
C ARG A 83 0.61 -16.73 -0.32
N THR A 84 1.68 -16.87 0.45
CA THR A 84 1.85 -18.03 1.35
C THR A 84 0.83 -18.01 2.48
N THR A 85 0.44 -16.82 2.96
CA THR A 85 -0.59 -16.67 4.00
C THR A 85 -1.99 -17.01 3.46
N CYS A 86 -2.30 -16.70 2.19
CA CYS A 86 -3.56 -17.13 1.55
C CYS A 86 -3.66 -18.65 1.35
N SER A 87 -2.54 -19.37 1.33
CA SER A 87 -2.49 -20.81 1.02
C SER A 87 -2.62 -21.70 2.26
N ARG A 88 -2.77 -21.11 3.45
CA ARG A 88 -3.01 -21.79 4.73
C ARG A 88 -4.46 -21.61 5.16
#